data_AF-A0A9D8DIH4-F1
#
_entry.id   AF-A0A9D8DIH4-F1
#
_cell.length_a   1.000
_cell.length_b   1.000
_cell.length_c   1.000
_cell.angle_alpha   90.00
_cell.angle_beta   90.00
_cell.angle_gamma   90.00
#
_symmetry.space_group_name_H-M   'P 1'
#
loop_
_entity.id
_entity.type
_entity.pdbx_description
1 polymer ?
#
loop_
_entity_poly.entity_id
_entity_poly.type
_entity_poly.pdbx_seq_one_letter_code
_entity_poly.pdbx_strand_id
1 'polypeptide(L)' 'MPGAQVSVQGSGDPGSALGAGGQAESGDDRVAQLERLAKLKESGALSDAEFEKEKARILGG' A
#
# COMPACT_ATOMS: atom_id res chain seq x y z
N MET A 1 54.25 -2.23 -20.47
CA MET A 1 53.15 -1.32 -20.11
C MET A 1 51.91 -1.66 -20.94
N PRO A 2 51.02 -2.52 -20.40
CA PRO A 2 49.57 -2.33 -20.46
C PRO A 2 49.01 -2.35 -19.01
N GLY A 3 48.19 -1.42 -18.52
CA GLY A 3 47.11 -0.70 -19.18
C GLY A 3 45.80 -1.44 -18.93
N ALA A 4 44.96 -0.90 -18.03
CA ALA A 4 43.56 -1.27 -17.77
C ALA A 4 43.35 -2.60 -17.00
N GLN A 5 42.52 -2.71 -15.96
CA GLN A 5 41.56 -1.80 -15.35
C GLN A 5 41.01 -2.49 -14.10
N VAL A 6 41.09 -1.79 -12.96
CA VAL A 6 40.32 -2.08 -11.75
C VAL A 6 38.94 -1.49 -11.97
N SER A 7 37.89 -2.31 -11.90
CA SER A 7 36.52 -1.82 -11.79
C SER A 7 35.90 -2.46 -10.56
N VAL A 8 35.98 -1.68 -9.49
CA VAL A 8 35.27 -1.86 -8.23
C VAL A 8 33.77 -1.74 -8.50
N GLN A 9 33.09 -2.88 -8.64
CA GLN A 9 31.64 -2.93 -8.59
C GLN A 9 31.21 -2.83 -7.13
N GLY A 10 31.06 -1.60 -6.64
CA GLY A 10 30.46 -1.29 -5.35
C GLY A 10 29.51 -0.10 -5.54
N SER A 11 28.21 -0.39 -5.63
CA SER A 11 27.04 0.50 -5.46
C SER A 11 25.86 -0.37 -5.86
N GLY A 12 25.15 -1.01 -4.92
CA GLY A 12 24.24 -0.28 -4.05
C GLY A 12 22.87 -0.26 -4.73
N ASP A 13 22.12 -1.33 -4.50
CA ASP A 13 20.66 -1.49 -4.60
C ASP A 13 19.88 -0.32 -5.26
N PRO A 14 19.36 -0.48 -6.50
CA PRO A 14 18.31 0.37 -6.98
C PRO A 14 16.99 -0.02 -6.30
N GLY A 15 16.73 0.63 -5.17
CA GLY A 15 15.39 1.07 -4.85
C GLY A 15 14.56 0.10 -4.02
N SER A 16 14.56 0.38 -2.73
CA SER A 16 13.32 0.37 -1.95
C SER A 16 12.18 1.01 -2.75
N ALA A 17 11.26 0.17 -3.20
CA ALA A 17 9.84 0.38 -2.97
C ALA A 17 9.18 -0.99 -3.01
N LEU A 18 8.78 -1.46 -1.83
CA LEU A 18 7.69 -2.41 -1.70
C LEU A 18 6.44 -1.77 -2.32
N GLY A 19 6.32 -1.85 -3.64
CA GLY A 19 5.06 -1.73 -4.34
C GLY A 19 4.40 -3.09 -4.34
N ALA A 20 4.06 -3.60 -3.15
CA ALA A 20 3.02 -4.61 -3.02
C ALA A 20 1.68 -3.96 -3.39
N GLY A 21 1.53 -3.65 -4.67
CA GLY A 21 0.27 -3.35 -5.33
C GLY A 21 -0.06 -4.49 -6.30
N GLY A 22 0.38 -5.71 -5.98
CA GLY A 22 -0.10 -6.90 -6.64
C GLY A 22 -1.54 -7.08 -6.21
N GLN A 23 -2.45 -6.53 -7.02
CA GLN A 23 -3.83 -6.97 -7.24
C GLN A 23 -4.25 -8.02 -6.20
N ALA A 24 -4.64 -7.56 -5.01
CA ALA A 24 -5.32 -8.44 -4.10
C ALA A 24 -6.63 -8.84 -4.80
N GLU A 25 -7.01 -10.10 -4.63
CA GLU A 25 -8.25 -10.59 -5.18
C GLU A 25 -9.37 -9.73 -4.59
N SER A 26 -10.26 -9.18 -5.41
CA SER A 26 -11.14 -8.04 -5.06
C SER A 26 -12.04 -8.24 -3.83
N GLY A 27 -12.10 -9.44 -3.25
CA GLY A 27 -12.71 -9.71 -1.96
C GLY A 27 -11.83 -9.33 -0.76
N ASP A 28 -10.52 -9.56 -0.83
CA ASP A 28 -9.56 -9.22 0.24
C ASP A 28 -9.35 -7.69 0.33
N ASP A 29 -9.35 -7.00 -0.82
CA ASP A 29 -9.31 -5.54 -0.88
C ASP A 29 -10.48 -4.85 -0.18
N ARG A 30 -11.68 -5.44 -0.28
CA ARG A 30 -12.88 -4.89 0.35
C ARG A 30 -12.75 -4.97 1.87
N VAL A 31 -12.30 -6.11 2.40
CA VAL A 31 -12.06 -6.29 3.83
C VAL A 31 -10.97 -5.35 4.33
N ALA A 32 -9.85 -5.22 3.61
CA ALA A 32 -8.78 -4.29 3.94
C ALA A 32 -9.22 -2.81 3.90
N GLN A 33 -10.11 -2.42 2.98
CA GLN A 33 -10.71 -1.08 2.97
C GLN A 33 -11.63 -0.85 4.17
N LEU A 34 -12.45 -1.83 4.55
CA LEU A 34 -13.31 -1.76 5.73
C LEU A 34 -12.51 -1.63 7.03
N GLU A 35 -11.40 -2.36 7.19
CA GLU A 35 -10.52 -2.21 8.35
C GLU A 35 -9.88 -0.82 8.44
N ARG A 36 -9.44 -0.26 7.31
CA ARG A 36 -8.88 1.10 7.26
C ARG A 36 -9.93 2.14 7.68
N LEU A 37 -11.17 1.99 7.22
CA LEU A 37 -12.27 2.86 7.63
C LEU A 37 -12.59 2.74 9.12
N ALA A 38 -12.55 1.53 9.68
CA ALA A 38 -12.80 1.32 11.10
C ALA A 38 -11.73 2.01 11.96
N LYS A 39 -10.45 1.88 11.58
CA LYS A 39 -9.34 2.58 12.24
C LYS A 39 -9.47 4.10 12.18
N LEU A 40 -9.92 4.65 11.05
CA LEU A 40 -10.14 6.08 10.90
C LEU A 40 -11.32 6.60 11.73
N LYS A 41 -12.38 5.80 11.88
CA LYS A 41 -13.48 6.12 12.79
C LYS A 41 -12.99 6.09 14.24
N GLU A 42 -12.26 5.06 14.62
CA GLU A 42 -11.75 4.87 15.99
C GLU A 42 -10.74 5.95 16.39
N SER A 43 -9.97 6.48 15.44
CA SER A 43 -9.09 7.63 15.64
C SER A 43 -9.83 8.98 15.66
N GLY A 44 -11.14 9.01 15.40
CA GLY A 44 -11.95 10.22 15.32
C GLY A 44 -11.73 11.04 14.04
N ALA A 45 -11.04 10.48 13.04
CA ALA A 45 -10.82 11.14 11.75
C ALA A 45 -12.07 11.09 10.83
N LEU A 46 -13.02 10.19 11.12
CA LEU A 46 -14.28 10.04 10.41
C LEU A 46 -15.45 9.93 11.40
N SER A 47 -16.57 10.57 11.08
CA SER A 47 -17.81 10.43 11.83
C SER A 47 -18.52 9.11 11.49
N ASP A 48 -19.39 8.63 12.39
CA ASP A 48 -20.18 7.41 12.14
C ASP A 48 -21.01 7.50 10.85
N ALA A 49 -21.52 8.68 10.52
CA ALA A 49 -22.30 8.91 9.30
C ALA A 49 -21.48 8.76 8.02
N GLU A 50 -20.22 9.18 8.05
CA GLU A 50 -19.30 9.04 6.91
C GLU A 50 -18.77 7.61 6.80
N PHE A 51 -18.46 6.98 7.92
CA PHE A 51 -18.07 5.57 7.97
C PHE A 51 -19.13 4.66 7.33
N GLU A 52 -20.41 4.83 7.70
CA GLU A 52 -21.50 4.01 7.15
C GLU A 52 -21.72 4.26 5.65
N LYS A 53 -21.58 5.50 5.17
CA LYS A 53 -21.63 5.82 3.73
C LYS A 53 -20.54 5.09 2.95
N GLU A 54 -19.30 5.14 3.42
CA GLU A 54 -18.17 4.52 2.72
C GLU A 54 -18.21 2.99 2.81
N LYS A 55 -18.62 2.45 3.96
CA LYS A 55 -18.88 1.02 4.13
C LYS A 55 -19.95 0.50 3.18
N ALA A 56 -21.07 1.22 3.03
CA ALA A 56 -22.13 0.86 2.09
C ALA A 56 -21.63 0.89 0.63
N ARG A 57 -20.78 1.87 0.28
CA ARG A 57 -20.15 1.96 -1.04
C ARG A 57 -19.27 0.75 -1.35
N ILE A 58 -18.48 0.29 -0.38
CA ILE A 58 -17.56 -0.86 -0.53
C ILE A 58 -18.33 -2.19 -0.62
N LEU A 59 -19.43 -2.34 0.12
CA LEU A 59 -20.25 -3.56 0.13
C LEU A 59 -21.23 -3.66 -1.04
N GLY A 60 -21.73 -2.53 -1.55
CA GLY A 60 -22.71 -2.47 -2.64
C GLY A 60 -22.12 -2.32 -4.05
N GLY A 61 -20.79 -2.16 -4.16
CA GLY A 61 -20.05 -2.11 -5.43
C GLY A 61 -19.63 -3.47 -5.95
#